data_AF-A0A7Y2K668-F1
#
_entry.id   AF-A0A7Y2K668-F1
#
_cell.length_a   1.000
_cell.length_b   1.000
_cell.length_c   1.000
_cell.angle_alpha   90.00
_cell.angle_beta   90.00
_cell.angle_gamma   90.00
#
_symmetry.space_group_name_H-M   'P 1'
#
loop_
_entity.id
_entity.type
_entity.pdbx_description
1 polymer ?
#
loop_
_entity_poly.entity_id
_entity_poly.type
_entity_poly.pdbx_seq_one_letter_code
_entity_poly.pdbx_strand_id
1 'polypeptide(L)'
;MPIKRHKGLAPLSRDHHRGLILAQLIKKDAPEYKDLPKTTSDKIIYTTNFYKNELVKHFTYEEEILYPSVKNKSTEIDELFEEIISEHKKIKQLIVRLDTGENKTDILNDLGVLLESHIRKEERVLFEKIQNLLTDKELMQLEDQLS
;
A
#
# COMPACT_ATOMS: atom_id res chain seq x y z
N MET A 1 1.37 -18.19 -11.72
CA MET A 1 -0.07 -18.19 -11.40
C MET A 1 -0.39 -16.85 -10.75
N PRO A 2 -1.47 -16.14 -11.14
CA PRO A 2 -1.93 -14.99 -10.36
C PRO A 2 -2.26 -15.45 -8.93
N ILE A 3 -1.85 -14.70 -7.92
CA ILE A 3 -2.15 -15.05 -6.53
C ILE A 3 -3.66 -14.86 -6.33
N LYS A 4 -4.36 -15.95 -6.01
CA LYS A 4 -5.81 -15.92 -5.81
C LYS A 4 -6.10 -15.42 -4.40
N ARG A 5 -6.77 -14.27 -4.29
CA ARG A 5 -7.18 -13.69 -3.01
C ARG A 5 -8.57 -14.14 -2.62
N HIS A 6 -8.76 -14.35 -1.32
CA HIS A 6 -10.09 -14.50 -0.74
C HIS A 6 -10.89 -13.21 -0.96
N LYS A 7 -12.22 -13.34 -1.14
CA LYS A 7 -13.08 -12.20 -1.46
C LYS A 7 -13.00 -11.07 -0.43
N GLY A 8 -12.91 -11.42 0.86
CA GLY A 8 -12.71 -10.45 1.94
C GLY A 8 -11.46 -9.57 1.84
N LEU A 9 -10.38 -10.05 1.21
CA LEU A 9 -9.15 -9.27 1.00
C LEU A 9 -9.08 -8.63 -0.39
N ALA A 10 -9.99 -9.01 -1.28
CA ALA A 10 -10.00 -8.53 -2.66
C ALA A 10 -10.16 -7.00 -2.78
N PRO A 11 -10.92 -6.29 -1.92
CA PRO A 11 -10.96 -4.82 -1.94
C PRO A 11 -9.56 -4.20 -1.82
N LEU A 12 -8.79 -4.58 -0.80
CA LEU A 12 -7.44 -4.08 -0.58
C LEU A 12 -6.50 -4.47 -1.72
N SER A 13 -6.55 -5.71 -2.19
CA SER A 13 -5.74 -6.13 -3.36
C SER A 13 -6.08 -5.38 -4.65
N ARG A 14 -7.30 -4.86 -4.82
CA ARG A 14 -7.65 -4.01 -5.97
C ARG A 14 -6.98 -2.65 -5.88
N ASP A 15 -6.92 -2.05 -4.69
CA ASP A 15 -6.24 -0.78 -4.46
C ASP A 15 -4.73 -0.88 -4.76
N HIS A 16 -4.12 -2.01 -4.38
CA HIS A 16 -2.72 -2.32 -4.68
C HIS A 16 -2.35 -2.23 -6.16
N HIS A 17 -3.28 -2.55 -7.08
CA HIS A 17 -3.00 -2.42 -8.50
C HIS A 17 -2.67 -0.97 -8.88
N ARG A 18 -3.47 -0.01 -8.38
CA ARG A 18 -3.27 1.41 -8.64
C ARG A 18 -2.04 1.93 -7.89
N GLY A 19 -1.81 1.45 -6.67
CA GLY A 19 -0.59 1.74 -5.90
C GLY A 19 0.69 1.30 -6.62
N LEU A 20 0.69 0.12 -7.26
CA LEU A 20 1.83 -0.35 -8.06
C LEU A 20 2.06 0.47 -9.32
N ILE A 21 0.99 0.96 -9.98
CA ILE A 21 1.13 1.88 -11.13
C ILE A 21 1.80 3.18 -10.67
N LEU A 22 1.33 3.78 -9.57
CA LEU A 22 1.97 4.95 -8.98
C LEU A 22 3.44 4.67 -8.65
N ALA A 23 3.72 3.55 -7.96
CA ALA A 23 5.06 3.17 -7.55
C ALA A 23 6.03 3.07 -8.74
N GLN A 24 5.60 2.49 -9.86
CA GLN A 24 6.42 2.44 -11.08
C GLN A 24 6.55 3.80 -11.78
N LEU A 25 5.49 4.63 -11.78
CA LEU A 25 5.49 5.94 -12.42
C LEU A 25 6.54 6.90 -11.84
N ILE A 26 6.73 6.85 -10.51
CA ILE A 26 7.52 7.85 -9.77
C ILE A 26 8.99 7.48 -9.58
N LYS A 27 9.41 6.28 -10.00
CA LYS A 27 10.81 5.90 -10.02
C LYS A 27 11.62 6.69 -11.05
N LYS A 28 12.92 6.76 -10.80
CA LYS A 28 13.87 7.50 -11.64
C LYS A 28 14.06 6.86 -13.02
N ASP A 29 13.95 5.54 -13.11
CA ASP A 29 14.06 4.75 -14.33
C ASP A 29 12.71 4.49 -15.02
N ALA A 30 11.64 5.13 -14.55
CA ALA A 30 10.31 4.99 -15.13
C ALA A 30 10.29 5.45 -16.59
N PRO A 31 9.80 4.62 -17.53
CA PRO A 31 9.55 5.08 -18.88
C PRO A 31 8.45 6.15 -18.90
N GLU A 32 8.36 6.92 -19.98
CA GLU A 32 7.18 7.76 -20.20
C GLU A 32 5.96 6.88 -20.48
N TYR A 33 4.95 7.01 -19.61
CA TYR A 33 3.67 6.36 -19.82
C TYR A 33 2.69 7.29 -20.52
N LYS A 34 1.90 6.74 -21.44
CA LYS A 34 0.83 7.50 -22.11
C LYS A 34 -0.22 7.90 -21.06
N ASP A 35 -0.72 9.13 -21.16
CA ASP A 35 -1.78 9.69 -20.30
C ASP A 35 -1.42 9.80 -18.80
N LEU A 36 -0.14 9.68 -18.44
CA LEU A 36 0.37 9.86 -17.08
C LEU A 36 1.37 11.03 -16.98
N PRO A 37 1.56 11.59 -15.76
CA PRO A 37 2.51 12.66 -15.49
C PRO A 37 3.93 12.39 -15.99
N LYS A 38 4.52 13.38 -16.67
CA LYS A 38 5.88 13.28 -17.23
C LYS A 38 6.91 14.06 -16.45
N THR A 39 6.58 15.29 -16.08
CA THR A 39 7.49 16.17 -15.35
C THR A 39 7.53 15.82 -13.86
N THR A 40 8.64 16.14 -13.18
CA THR A 40 8.75 15.97 -11.73
C THR A 40 7.62 16.69 -10.99
N SER A 41 7.29 17.92 -11.38
CA SER A 41 6.23 18.70 -10.75
C SER A 41 4.85 18.03 -10.88
N ASP A 42 4.50 17.55 -12.06
CA ASP A 42 3.22 16.85 -12.27
C ASP A 42 3.16 15.53 -11.51
N LYS A 43 4.28 14.79 -11.46
CA LYS A 43 4.38 13.56 -10.66
C LYS A 43 4.16 13.83 -9.18
N ILE A 44 4.66 14.94 -8.63
CA ILE A 44 4.43 15.33 -7.23
C ILE A 44 2.96 15.63 -6.96
N ILE A 45 2.31 16.41 -7.82
CA ILE A 45 0.89 16.74 -7.70
C ILE A 45 0.06 15.45 -7.72
N TYR A 46 0.32 14.59 -8.71
CA TYR A 46 -0.34 13.31 -8.86
C TYR A 46 -0.15 12.41 -7.64
N THR A 47 1.08 12.24 -7.18
CA THR A 47 1.45 11.42 -6.01
C THR A 47 0.77 11.93 -4.74
N THR A 48 0.77 13.24 -4.52
CA THR A 48 0.17 13.86 -3.34
C THR A 48 -1.35 13.68 -3.33
N ASN A 49 -1.99 13.81 -4.49
CA ASN A 49 -3.43 13.57 -4.63
C ASN A 49 -3.78 12.09 -4.44
N PHE A 50 -3.01 11.19 -5.04
CA PHE A 50 -3.20 9.75 -4.88
C PHE A 50 -3.05 9.33 -3.42
N TYR A 51 -2.03 9.85 -2.72
CA TYR A 51 -1.84 9.57 -1.30
C TYR A 51 -3.05 9.99 -0.47
N LYS A 52 -3.52 11.24 -0.64
CA LYS A 52 -4.64 11.79 0.13
C LYS A 52 -5.97 11.07 -0.13
N ASN A 53 -6.22 10.70 -1.38
CA ASN A 53 -7.53 10.19 -1.80
C ASN A 53 -7.63 8.66 -1.74
N GLU A 54 -6.50 7.95 -1.81
CA GLU A 54 -6.47 6.49 -1.94
C GLU A 54 -5.66 5.85 -0.82
N LEU A 55 -4.35 6.14 -0.73
CA LEU A 55 -3.47 5.46 0.23
C LEU A 55 -3.87 5.70 1.69
N VAL A 56 -4.29 6.92 2.05
CA VAL A 56 -4.72 7.20 3.43
C VAL A 56 -5.90 6.30 3.82
N LYS A 57 -6.92 6.18 2.95
CA LYS A 57 -8.08 5.34 3.22
C LYS A 57 -7.68 3.86 3.29
N HIS A 58 -6.82 3.43 2.38
CA HIS A 58 -6.30 2.06 2.33
C HIS A 58 -5.55 1.68 3.62
N PHE A 59 -4.59 2.51 4.05
CA PHE A 59 -3.86 2.29 5.30
C PHE A 59 -4.78 2.30 6.52
N THR A 60 -5.78 3.19 6.55
CA THR A 60 -6.78 3.19 7.63
C THR A 60 -7.54 1.86 7.70
N TYR A 61 -7.94 1.29 6.56
CA TYR A 61 -8.59 -0.02 6.55
C TYR A 61 -7.68 -1.14 7.07
N GLU A 62 -6.40 -1.12 6.73
CA GLU A 62 -5.45 -2.10 7.23
C GLU A 62 -5.23 -1.97 8.73
N GLU A 63 -5.05 -0.73 9.22
CA GLU A 63 -4.73 -0.45 10.61
C GLU A 63 -5.94 -0.59 11.55
N GLU A 64 -7.13 -0.19 11.11
CA GLU A 64 -8.32 -0.09 11.97
C GLU A 64 -9.32 -1.24 11.79
N ILE A 65 -9.21 -2.03 10.72
CA ILE A 65 -10.12 -3.15 10.44
C ILE A 65 -9.34 -4.46 10.32
N LEU A 66 -8.37 -4.51 9.39
CA LEU A 66 -7.67 -5.75 9.08
C LEU A 66 -6.81 -6.20 10.27
N TYR A 67 -5.97 -5.32 10.83
CA TYR A 67 -5.12 -5.68 11.96
C TYR A 67 -5.93 -6.13 13.19
N PRO A 68 -6.96 -5.40 13.67
CA PRO A 68 -7.78 -5.86 14.78
C PRO A 68 -8.42 -7.24 14.58
N SER A 69 -8.72 -7.64 13.34
CA SER A 69 -9.32 -8.95 13.05
C SER A 69 -8.36 -10.14 13.29
N VAL A 70 -7.05 -9.89 13.24
CA VAL A 70 -6.01 -10.92 13.40
C VAL A 70 -5.06 -10.68 14.57
N LYS A 71 -5.22 -9.55 15.28
CA LYS A 71 -4.38 -9.18 16.42
C LYS A 71 -4.38 -10.28 17.49
N ASN A 72 -3.21 -10.60 18.03
CA ASN A 72 -2.98 -11.66 19.01
C ASN A 72 -3.29 -13.09 18.51
N LYS A 73 -3.58 -13.30 17.22
CA LYS A 73 -3.72 -14.67 16.68
C LYS A 73 -2.37 -15.39 16.53
N SER A 74 -1.27 -14.64 16.38
CA SER A 74 0.11 -15.17 16.42
C SER A 74 1.12 -14.03 16.61
N THR A 75 2.21 -14.22 17.34
CA THR A 75 3.26 -13.19 17.49
C THR A 75 3.78 -12.68 16.13
N GLU A 76 3.96 -13.58 15.17
CA GLU A 76 4.45 -13.23 13.84
C GLU A 76 3.49 -12.34 13.03
N ILE A 77 2.15 -12.44 13.22
CA ILE A 77 1.22 -11.52 12.54
C ILE A 77 1.28 -10.12 13.15
N ASP A 78 1.43 -10.05 14.47
CA ASP A 78 1.52 -8.77 15.19
C ASP A 78 2.83 -8.05 14.82
N GLU A 79 3.96 -8.77 14.78
CA GLU A 79 5.25 -8.24 14.32
C GLU A 79 5.20 -7.76 12.85
N LEU A 80 4.52 -8.51 11.98
CA LEU A 80 4.36 -8.12 10.58
C LEU A 80 3.53 -6.83 10.44
N PHE A 81 2.46 -6.66 11.23
CA PHE A 81 1.70 -5.41 11.24
C PHE A 81 2.49 -4.24 11.82
N GLU A 82 3.34 -4.44 12.83
CA GLU A 82 4.24 -3.40 13.31
C GLU A 82 5.17 -2.89 12.21
N GLU A 83 5.70 -3.81 11.38
CA GLU A 83 6.51 -3.47 10.22
C GLU A 83 5.71 -2.67 9.17
N ILE A 84 4.52 -3.14 8.80
CA ILE A 84 3.62 -2.48 7.85
C ILE A 84 3.26 -1.06 8.30
N ILE A 85 2.87 -0.87 9.57
CA ILE A 85 2.57 0.45 10.14
C ILE A 85 3.80 1.36 10.15
N SER A 86 4.99 0.79 10.39
CA SER A 86 6.25 1.54 10.29
C SER A 86 6.52 2.01 8.86
N GLU A 87 6.20 1.18 7.85
CA GLU A 87 6.29 1.55 6.44
C GLU A 87 5.29 2.64 6.05
N HIS A 88 4.04 2.59 6.53
CA HIS A 88 3.05 3.66 6.32
C HIS A 88 3.56 5.01 6.83
N LYS A 89 4.19 5.03 8.02
CA LYS A 89 4.79 6.23 8.60
C LYS A 89 5.93 6.77 7.73
N LYS A 90 6.79 5.90 7.20
CA LYS A 90 7.87 6.29 6.27
C LYS A 90 7.32 6.84 4.95
N ILE A 91 6.31 6.21 4.38
CA ILE A 91 5.61 6.69 3.17
C ILE A 91 5.06 8.10 3.41
N LYS A 92 4.35 8.31 4.52
CA LYS A 92 3.83 9.63 4.92
C LYS A 92 4.94 10.67 5.06
N GLN A 93 6.07 10.31 5.65
CA GLN A 93 7.23 11.22 5.77
C GLN A 93 7.80 11.62 4.41
N LEU A 94 7.94 10.67 3.47
CA LEU A 94 8.39 10.96 2.11
C LEU A 94 7.41 11.89 1.38
N ILE A 95 6.11 11.66 1.52
CA ILE A 95 5.07 12.55 0.97
C ILE A 95 5.22 13.98 1.50
N VAL A 96 5.40 14.17 2.81
CA VAL A 96 5.60 15.50 3.41
C VAL A 96 6.87 16.17 2.87
N ARG A 97 7.95 15.40 2.66
CA ARG A 97 9.20 15.90 2.09
C ARG A 97 9.09 16.31 0.62
N LEU A 98 8.09 15.85 -0.15
CA LEU A 98 7.89 16.32 -1.53
C LEU A 98 7.51 17.79 -1.61
N ASP A 99 6.90 18.33 -0.56
CA ASP A 99 6.52 19.75 -0.48
C ASP A 99 7.73 20.62 -0.13
N THR A 100 8.45 20.24 0.92
CA THR A 100 9.48 21.07 1.59
C THR A 100 10.93 20.73 1.24
N GLY A 101 11.18 19.56 0.66
CA GLY A 101 12.53 19.02 0.46
C GLY A 101 13.19 19.44 -0.86
N GLU A 102 14.52 19.47 -0.83
CA GLU A 102 15.37 19.47 -2.02
C GLU A 102 15.46 18.05 -2.61
N ASN A 103 15.95 17.91 -3.86
CA ASN A 103 16.09 16.63 -4.56
C ASN A 103 14.79 15.81 -4.69
N LYS A 104 13.70 16.49 -5.06
CA LYS A 104 12.35 15.90 -5.20
C LYS A 104 12.30 14.65 -6.09
N THR A 105 13.14 14.58 -7.13
CA THR A 105 13.26 13.39 -7.98
C THR A 105 13.74 12.15 -7.22
N ASP A 106 14.72 12.30 -6.32
CA ASP A 106 15.22 11.17 -5.53
C ASP A 106 14.21 10.78 -4.44
N ILE A 107 13.50 11.75 -3.84
CA ILE A 107 12.40 11.48 -2.90
C ILE A 107 11.28 10.67 -3.59
N LEU A 108 10.87 11.05 -4.80
CA LEU A 108 9.90 10.29 -5.59
C LEU A 108 10.39 8.87 -5.87
N ASN A 109 11.68 8.72 -6.21
CA ASN A 109 12.26 7.41 -6.46
C ASN A 109 12.21 6.51 -5.21
N ASP A 110 12.66 7.02 -4.07
CA ASP A 110 12.64 6.30 -2.79
C ASP A 110 11.22 5.89 -2.41
N LEU A 111 10.26 6.80 -2.61
CA LEU A 111 8.85 6.51 -2.39
C LEU A 111 8.33 5.41 -3.33
N GLY A 112 8.69 5.44 -4.61
CA GLY A 112 8.28 4.41 -5.57
C GLY A 112 8.85 3.04 -5.25
N VAL A 113 10.12 2.96 -4.83
CA VAL A 113 10.74 1.71 -4.38
C VAL A 113 10.09 1.18 -3.10
N LEU A 114 9.89 2.06 -2.10
CA LEU A 114 9.27 1.68 -0.83
C LEU A 114 7.83 1.21 -1.04
N LEU A 115 7.01 1.95 -1.78
CA LEU A 115 5.61 1.63 -2.03
C LEU A 115 5.45 0.30 -2.78
N GLU A 116 6.31 0.02 -3.78
CA GLU A 116 6.30 -1.28 -4.44
C GLU A 116 6.66 -2.41 -3.46
N SER A 117 7.74 -2.25 -2.69
CA SER A 117 8.19 -3.28 -1.74
C SER A 117 7.12 -3.58 -0.69
N HIS A 118 6.50 -2.53 -0.15
CA HIS A 118 5.41 -2.58 0.81
C HIS A 118 4.19 -3.34 0.25
N ILE A 119 3.64 -2.92 -0.90
CA ILE A 119 2.49 -3.61 -1.53
C ILE A 119 2.80 -5.07 -1.84
N ARG A 120 4.03 -5.36 -2.31
CA ARG A 120 4.44 -6.74 -2.59
C ARG A 120 4.51 -7.60 -1.33
N LYS A 121 4.90 -7.03 -0.19
CA LYS A 121 4.93 -7.72 1.10
C LYS A 121 3.52 -8.00 1.58
N GLU A 122 2.62 -7.03 1.48
CA GLU A 122 1.22 -7.21 1.88
C GLU A 122 0.57 -8.33 1.08
N GLU A 123 0.71 -8.28 -0.24
CA GLU A 123 0.22 -9.33 -1.11
C GLU A 123 0.87 -10.69 -0.77
N ARG A 124 2.19 -10.79 -0.86
CA ARG A 124 2.85 -12.11 -0.89
C ARG A 124 3.04 -12.73 0.48
N VAL A 125 2.95 -11.95 1.56
CA VAL A 125 3.25 -12.41 2.91
C VAL A 125 2.05 -12.18 3.82
N LEU A 126 1.62 -10.92 3.98
CA LEU A 126 0.58 -10.56 4.95
C LEU A 126 -0.76 -11.23 4.61
N PHE A 127 -1.26 -11.04 3.40
CA PHE A 127 -2.57 -11.54 2.98
C PHE A 127 -2.60 -13.06 2.89
N GLU A 128 -1.48 -13.69 2.50
CA GLU A 128 -1.38 -15.15 2.54
C GLU A 128 -1.46 -15.67 3.98
N LYS A 129 -0.76 -15.02 4.92
CA LYS A 129 -0.81 -15.38 6.34
C LYS A 129 -2.21 -15.18 6.93
N ILE A 130 -2.87 -14.06 6.63
CA ILE A 130 -4.22 -13.77 7.10
C ILE A 130 -5.21 -14.83 6.59
N GLN A 131 -5.12 -15.21 5.32
CA GLN A 131 -5.97 -16.27 4.74
C GLN A 131 -5.77 -17.63 5.44
N ASN A 132 -4.58 -17.92 5.95
CA ASN A 132 -4.29 -19.15 6.67
C ASN A 132 -4.69 -19.08 8.15
N LEU A 133 -4.75 -17.88 8.74
CA LEU A 133 -5.11 -17.65 10.14
C LEU A 133 -6.62 -17.51 10.38
N LEU A 134 -7.35 -16.99 9.39
CA LEU A 134 -8.77 -16.73 9.49
C LEU A 134 -9.60 -17.84 8.86
N THR A 135 -10.73 -18.12 9.47
CA THR A 135 -11.77 -18.98 8.88
C THR A 135 -12.45 -18.25 7.72
N ASP A 136 -13.05 -19.03 6.81
CA ASP A 136 -13.85 -18.49 5.69
C ASP A 136 -14.93 -17.50 6.18
N LYS A 137 -15.57 -17.80 7.31
CA LYS A 137 -16.57 -16.92 7.95
C LYS A 137 -15.97 -15.58 8.41
N GLU A 138 -14.82 -15.60 9.07
CA GLU A 138 -14.12 -14.37 9.49
C GLU A 138 -13.65 -13.55 8.28
N LEU A 139 -13.17 -14.22 7.23
CA LEU A 139 -12.78 -13.55 5.99
C LEU A 139 -13.97 -12.95 5.24
N MET A 140 -15.15 -13.59 5.26
CA MET A 140 -16.36 -13.00 4.68
C MET A 140 -16.83 -11.76 5.44
N GLN A 141 -16.71 -11.75 6.78
CA GLN A 141 -17.05 -10.57 7.58
C GLN A 141 -16.18 -9.35 7.24
N LEU A 142 -14.92 -9.59 6.86
CA LEU A 142 -14.03 -8.52 6.39
C LEU A 142 -14.50 -7.91 5.06
N GLU A 143 -15.16 -8.67 4.19
CA GLU A 143 -15.64 -8.16 2.89
C GLU A 143 -16.60 -6.98 3.08
N ASP A 144 -17.54 -7.09 4.01
CA ASP A 144 -18.54 -6.05 4.29
C ASP A 144 -17.93 -4.80 4.96
N GLN A 145 -16.79 -4.95 5.65
CA GLN A 145 -16.13 -3.87 6.37
C GLN A 145 -15.12 -3.11 5.51
N LEU A 146 -14.55 -3.80 4.50
CA LEU A 146 -13.51 -3.28 3.59
C LEU A 146 -14.07 -2.81 2.24
N SER A 147 -15.39 -2.84 2.06
CA SER A 147 -16.10 -2.40 0.85
C SER A 147 -16.41 -0.90 0.78
#